data_AF-A0A1F8LTT1-F1
#
_entry.id   AF-A0A1F8LTT1-F1
#
_cell.length_a   1.000
_cell.length_b   1.000
_cell.length_c   1.000
_cell.angle_alpha   90.00
_cell.angle_beta   90.00
_cell.angle_gamma   90.00
#
_symmetry.space_group_name_H-M   'P 1'
#
loop_
_entity.id
_entity.type
_entity.pdbx_description
1 polymer ?
#
loop_
_entity_poly.entity_id
_entity_poly.type
_entity_poly.pdbx_seq_one_letter_code
_entity_poly.pdbx_strand_id
1 'polypeptide(L)'
;MGEDLYAEKLAWFKQNEKPEVVLLVADNQEYVRLVIAWSYLNVNRSEKPTGLKNETENEIWDWLWENARYSKRELIEILGGSLSELGLENKLKPLIGNRIVYPDGTVNSFVQRYLRERVVRLFEIKPKRTAKNTTE
;
A
#
# COMPACT_ATOMS: atom_id res chain seq x y z
N MET A 1 18.41 -21.39 2.40
CA MET A 1 18.12 -20.98 3.79
C MET A 1 17.62 -19.54 3.90
N GLY A 2 18.16 -18.56 3.15
CA GLY A 2 17.64 -17.18 3.20
C GLY A 2 16.24 -17.01 2.60
N GLU A 3 15.85 -17.84 1.62
CA GLU A 3 14.56 -17.68 0.93
C GLU A 3 13.36 -17.80 1.86
N ASP A 4 13.37 -18.84 2.68
CA ASP A 4 12.33 -19.18 3.64
C ASP A 4 12.15 -18.11 4.72
N LEU A 5 13.27 -17.59 5.24
CA LEU A 5 13.25 -16.61 6.33
C LEU A 5 12.52 -15.30 5.95
N TYR A 6 12.76 -14.77 4.75
CA TYR A 6 12.08 -13.54 4.31
C TYR A 6 10.57 -13.74 4.20
N ALA A 7 10.15 -14.86 3.59
CA ALA A 7 8.75 -15.19 3.40
C ALA A 7 8.07 -15.44 4.76
N GLU A 8 8.72 -16.18 5.67
CA GLU A 8 8.26 -16.44 7.03
C GLU A 8 8.03 -15.14 7.81
N LYS A 9 9.04 -14.25 7.84
CA LYS A 9 8.94 -12.99 8.58
C LYS A 9 7.88 -12.06 7.99
N LEU A 10 7.82 -11.95 6.65
CA LEU A 10 6.78 -11.17 6.00
C LEU A 10 5.38 -11.73 6.28
N ALA A 11 5.21 -13.05 6.23
CA ALA A 11 3.94 -13.71 6.56
C ALA A 11 3.51 -13.43 8.01
N TRP A 12 4.45 -13.40 8.96
CA TRP A 12 4.15 -13.03 10.34
C TRP A 12 3.56 -11.61 10.44
N PHE A 13 4.10 -10.61 9.73
CA PHE A 13 3.52 -9.26 9.72
C PHE A 13 2.12 -9.21 9.10
N LYS A 14 1.85 -10.03 8.08
CA LYS A 14 0.53 -10.11 7.43
C LYS A 14 -0.52 -10.79 8.31
N GLN A 15 -0.10 -11.78 9.10
CA GLN A 15 -0.98 -12.45 10.07
C GLN A 15 -1.31 -11.56 11.28
N ASN A 16 -0.45 -10.59 11.58
CA ASN A 16 -0.60 -9.64 12.69
C ASN A 16 -1.02 -8.24 12.23
N GLU A 17 -1.75 -8.16 11.11
CA GLU A 17 -2.34 -6.92 10.63
C GLU A 17 -3.34 -6.35 11.63
N LYS A 18 -3.38 -5.02 11.71
CA LYS A 18 -4.29 -4.31 12.60
C LYS A 18 -5.27 -3.44 11.81
N PRO A 19 -6.57 -3.44 12.14
CA PRO A 19 -7.59 -2.74 11.35
C PRO A 19 -7.49 -1.21 11.45
N GLU A 20 -6.94 -0.65 12.53
CA GLU A 20 -6.85 0.80 12.75
C GLU A 20 -6.01 1.53 11.69
N VAL A 21 -5.13 0.82 10.98
CA VAL A 21 -4.29 1.41 9.92
C VAL A 21 -5.12 1.96 8.76
N VAL A 22 -6.37 1.48 8.60
CA VAL A 22 -7.32 2.00 7.61
C VAL A 22 -7.60 3.48 7.82
N LEU A 23 -7.58 3.97 9.06
CA LEU A 23 -7.85 5.38 9.38
C LEU A 23 -6.87 6.33 8.71
N LEU A 24 -5.64 5.89 8.44
CA LEU A 24 -4.67 6.71 7.72
C LEU A 24 -5.08 6.95 6.27
N VAL A 25 -5.74 5.96 5.64
CA VAL A 25 -6.08 5.96 4.21
C VAL A 25 -7.50 6.46 3.95
N ALA A 26 -8.42 6.27 4.91
CA ALA A 26 -9.86 6.41 4.68
C ALA A 26 -10.28 7.74 4.03
N ASP A 27 -9.71 8.86 4.50
CA ASP A 27 -10.07 10.20 4.02
C ASP A 27 -8.92 10.93 3.32
N ASN A 28 -7.82 10.22 3.00
CA ASN A 28 -6.68 10.80 2.30
C ASN A 28 -6.59 10.27 0.85
N GLN A 29 -7.08 11.06 -0.10
CA GLN A 29 -7.07 10.69 -1.52
C GLN A 29 -5.66 10.45 -2.06
N GLU A 30 -4.66 11.15 -1.54
CA GLU A 30 -3.28 10.96 -1.99
C GLU A 30 -2.74 9.60 -1.55
N TYR A 31 -3.02 9.18 -0.31
CA TYR A 31 -2.67 7.85 0.17
C TYR A 31 -3.46 6.76 -0.53
N VAL A 32 -4.75 6.95 -0.81
CA VAL A 32 -5.53 6.01 -1.63
C VAL A 32 -4.86 5.79 -2.99
N ARG A 33 -4.48 6.87 -3.69
CA ARG A 33 -3.78 6.77 -4.98
C ARG A 33 -2.44 6.06 -4.85
N LEU A 34 -1.67 6.37 -3.82
CA LEU A 34 -0.36 5.75 -3.59
C LEU A 34 -0.47 4.25 -3.27
N VAL A 35 -1.44 3.84 -2.46
CA VAL A 35 -1.72 2.42 -2.16
C VAL A 35 -2.13 1.67 -3.42
N ILE A 36 -3.00 2.26 -4.25
CA ILE A 36 -3.39 1.67 -5.54
C ILE A 36 -2.17 1.55 -6.45
N ALA A 37 -1.39 2.62 -6.61
CA ALA A 37 -0.19 2.61 -7.43
C ALA A 37 0.83 1.55 -6.97
N TRP A 38 1.00 1.40 -5.65
CA TRP A 38 1.86 0.36 -5.06
C TRP A 38 1.44 -1.05 -5.49
N SER A 39 0.13 -1.34 -5.48
CA SER A 39 -0.40 -2.66 -5.87
C SER A 39 -0.21 -3.02 -7.34
N TYR A 40 0.13 -2.05 -8.19
CA TYR A 40 0.47 -2.26 -9.60
C TYR A 40 1.98 -2.33 -9.86
N LEU A 41 2.79 -1.98 -8.87
CA LEU A 41 4.24 -1.91 -9.01
C LEU A 41 4.86 -3.30 -8.95
N ASN A 42 5.84 -3.56 -9.81
CA ASN A 42 6.62 -4.79 -9.72
C ASN A 42 7.66 -4.67 -8.60
N VAL A 43 7.29 -5.13 -7.41
CA VAL A 43 8.18 -5.15 -6.24
C VAL A 43 8.79 -6.53 -6.11
N ASN A 44 10.10 -6.61 -6.29
CA ASN A 44 10.85 -7.85 -6.21
C ASN A 44 11.71 -7.87 -4.97
N ARG A 45 11.94 -9.06 -4.43
CA ARG A 45 12.95 -9.26 -3.41
C ARG A 45 14.35 -9.21 -4.04
N SER A 46 15.35 -8.74 -3.29
CA SER A 46 16.75 -8.86 -3.68
C SER A 46 17.21 -10.32 -3.72
N GLU A 47 17.87 -10.71 -4.82
CA GLU A 47 18.44 -12.05 -5.03
C GLU A 47 19.48 -12.44 -3.95
N LYS A 48 20.16 -11.45 -3.39
CA LYS A 48 21.17 -11.63 -2.33
C LYS A 48 20.72 -10.86 -1.10
N PRO A 49 19.85 -11.47 -0.26
CA PRO A 49 19.35 -10.80 0.92
C PRO A 49 20.48 -10.50 1.89
N THR A 50 20.44 -9.32 2.53
CA THR A 50 21.34 -8.99 3.63
C THR A 50 21.09 -9.91 4.82
N GLY A 51 22.08 -10.06 5.71
CA GLY A 51 21.91 -10.81 6.95
C GLY A 51 21.01 -10.05 7.93
N LEU A 52 20.05 -10.75 8.55
CA LEU A 52 19.25 -10.20 9.65
C LEU A 52 20.16 -10.03 10.88
N LYS A 53 20.23 -8.81 11.42
CA LYS A 53 21.14 -8.46 12.52
C LYS A 53 20.57 -8.82 13.89
N ASN A 54 19.26 -8.67 14.07
CA ASN A 54 18.56 -9.00 15.31
C ASN A 54 17.10 -9.41 15.01
N GLU A 55 16.42 -9.96 16.02
CA GLU A 55 15.05 -10.47 15.88
C GLU A 55 13.99 -9.54 16.49
N THR A 56 14.29 -8.26 16.68
CA THR A 56 13.28 -7.30 17.12
C THR A 56 12.33 -6.97 15.98
N GLU A 57 11.06 -6.72 16.29
CA GLU A 57 10.02 -6.47 15.29
C GLU A 57 10.38 -5.34 14.31
N ASN A 58 10.89 -4.21 14.81
CA ASN A 58 11.25 -3.07 13.96
C ASN A 58 12.40 -3.40 13.00
N GLU A 59 13.40 -4.12 13.48
CA GLU A 59 14.58 -4.43 12.68
C GLU A 59 14.31 -5.53 11.65
N ILE A 60 13.42 -6.48 11.97
CA ILE A 60 12.90 -7.40 10.96
C ILE A 60 12.13 -6.61 9.89
N TRP A 61 11.31 -5.64 10.28
CA TRP A 61 10.57 -4.81 9.34
C TRP A 61 11.50 -4.00 8.43
N ASP A 62 12.49 -3.32 9.01
CA ASP A 62 13.49 -2.55 8.26
C ASP A 62 14.30 -3.47 7.34
N TRP A 63 14.71 -4.64 7.82
CA TRP A 63 15.40 -5.65 7.01
C TRP A 63 14.56 -6.13 5.81
N LEU A 64 13.26 -6.33 5.97
CA LEU A 64 12.38 -6.70 4.84
C LEU A 64 12.38 -5.62 3.75
N TRP A 65 12.38 -4.35 4.15
CA TRP A 65 12.41 -3.20 3.23
C TRP A 65 13.79 -2.94 2.61
N GLU A 66 14.88 -3.14 3.35
CA GLU A 66 16.24 -3.13 2.81
C GLU A 66 16.43 -4.15 1.69
N ASN A 67 15.66 -5.24 1.73
CA ASN A 67 15.69 -6.33 0.76
C ASN A 67 14.59 -6.23 -0.31
N ALA A 68 13.80 -5.16 -0.32
CA ALA A 68 12.84 -4.87 -1.38
C ALA A 68 13.51 -4.11 -2.53
N ARG A 69 13.11 -4.41 -3.76
CA ARG A 69 13.58 -3.77 -4.99
C ARG A 69 12.37 -3.33 -5.80
N TYR A 70 12.27 -2.03 -6.01
CA TYR A 70 11.22 -1.43 -6.82
C TYR A 70 11.72 -0.13 -7.44
N SER A 71 11.09 0.27 -8.54
CA SER A 71 11.44 1.51 -9.24
C SER A 71 10.63 2.68 -8.68
N LYS A 72 11.31 3.62 -8.01
CA LYS A 72 10.68 4.89 -7.58
C LYS A 72 10.17 5.68 -8.78
N ARG A 73 10.91 5.67 -9.87
CA ARG A 73 10.53 6.34 -11.12
C ARG A 73 9.24 5.77 -11.70
N GLU A 74 9.13 4.44 -11.78
CA GLU A 74 7.91 3.76 -12.26
C GLU A 74 6.72 4.11 -11.35
N LEU A 75 6.91 4.10 -10.03
CA LEU A 75 5.88 4.50 -9.09
C LEU A 75 5.42 5.96 -9.29
N ILE A 76 6.36 6.88 -9.54
CA ILE A 76 6.06 8.27 -9.89
C ILE A 76 5.29 8.36 -11.20
N GLU A 77 5.67 7.57 -12.21
CA GLU A 77 5.00 7.51 -13.52
C GLU A 77 3.56 6.99 -13.37
N ILE A 78 3.31 5.94 -12.58
CA ILE A 78 1.96 5.44 -12.26
C ILE A 78 1.11 6.51 -11.57
N LEU A 79 1.74 7.37 -10.74
CA LEU A 79 1.10 8.50 -10.07
C LEU A 79 0.93 9.74 -10.97
N GLY A 80 1.25 9.64 -12.27
CA GLY A 80 1.10 10.71 -13.24
C GLY A 80 2.22 11.75 -13.21
N GLY A 81 3.40 11.42 -12.68
CA GLY A 81 4.60 12.26 -12.77
C GLY A 81 4.61 13.51 -11.87
N SER A 82 3.63 13.67 -10.98
CA SER A 82 3.41 14.89 -10.20
C SER A 82 4.28 15.02 -8.94
N LEU A 83 4.99 13.97 -8.55
CA LEU A 83 5.81 13.93 -7.33
C LEU A 83 7.31 13.90 -7.67
N SER A 84 8.09 14.66 -6.90
CA SER A 84 9.55 14.43 -6.82
C SER A 84 9.84 13.15 -6.05
N GLU A 85 11.05 12.59 -6.20
CA GLU A 85 11.46 11.42 -5.43
C GLU A 85 11.40 11.64 -3.92
N LEU A 86 11.85 12.80 -3.44
CA LEU A 86 11.74 13.17 -2.02
C LEU A 86 10.26 13.28 -1.58
N GLY A 87 9.40 13.84 -2.43
CA GLY A 87 7.96 13.93 -2.17
C GLY A 87 7.30 12.55 -2.07
N LEU A 88 7.69 11.63 -2.96
CA LEU A 88 7.27 10.24 -2.91
C LEU A 88 7.72 9.57 -1.60
N GLU A 89 8.99 9.69 -1.23
CA GLU A 89 9.53 9.11 0.01
C GLU A 89 8.79 9.60 1.25
N ASN A 90 8.54 10.91 1.34
CA ASN A 90 7.83 11.50 2.46
C ASN A 90 6.39 10.98 2.57
N LYS A 91 5.74 10.68 1.44
CA LYS A 91 4.40 10.09 1.42
C LYS A 91 4.40 8.58 1.66
N LEU A 92 5.45 7.87 1.26
CA LEU A 92 5.55 6.42 1.39
C LEU A 92 5.94 6.00 2.82
N LYS A 93 6.81 6.76 3.51
CA LYS A 93 7.22 6.51 4.91
C LYS A 93 6.06 6.20 5.86
N PRO A 94 4.99 7.00 5.95
CA PRO A 94 3.87 6.69 6.85
C PRO A 94 3.09 5.45 6.41
N LEU A 95 3.01 5.12 5.12
CA LEU A 95 2.39 3.88 4.65
C LEU A 95 3.22 2.65 5.04
N ILE A 96 4.54 2.75 4.94
CA ILE A 96 5.49 1.71 5.36
C ILE A 96 5.43 1.53 6.88
N GLY A 97 5.57 2.61 7.65
CA GLY A 97 5.60 2.55 9.11
C GLY A 97 4.31 2.01 9.72
N ASN A 98 3.17 2.28 9.09
CA ASN A 98 1.87 1.74 9.52
C ASN A 98 1.51 0.40 8.86
N ARG A 99 2.45 -0.25 8.15
CA ARG A 99 2.25 -1.57 7.50
C ARG A 99 1.03 -1.60 6.57
N ILE A 100 0.80 -0.51 5.86
CA ILE A 100 -0.28 -0.38 4.86
C ILE A 100 0.17 -0.97 3.53
N VAL A 101 1.44 -0.79 3.19
CA VAL A 101 2.10 -1.37 2.01
C VAL A 101 3.18 -2.34 2.48
N TYR A 102 3.40 -3.40 1.71
CA TYR A 102 4.39 -4.44 2.02
C TYR A 102 5.51 -4.49 0.97
N PRO A 103 6.71 -4.96 1.37
CA PRO A 103 7.89 -5.00 0.53
C PRO A 103 7.86 -6.08 -0.58
N ASP A 104 6.73 -6.77 -0.75
CA ASP A 104 6.43 -7.69 -1.85
C ASP A 104 5.36 -7.15 -2.81
N GLY A 105 5.04 -5.86 -2.73
CA GLY A 105 4.04 -5.21 -3.59
C GLY A 105 2.60 -5.41 -3.11
N THR A 106 2.38 -6.20 -2.06
CA THR A 106 1.04 -6.35 -1.49
C THR A 106 0.69 -5.18 -0.56
N VAL A 107 -0.58 -5.13 -0.17
CA VAL A 107 -1.14 -4.11 0.70
C VAL A 107 -1.89 -4.79 1.83
N ASN A 108 -2.03 -4.09 2.95
CA ASN A 108 -2.76 -4.54 4.11
C ASN A 108 -4.18 -4.99 3.77
N SER A 109 -4.60 -6.15 4.27
CA SER A 109 -5.88 -6.76 3.91
C SER A 109 -7.09 -5.92 4.33
N PHE A 110 -7.01 -5.20 5.46
CA PHE A 110 -8.08 -4.29 5.89
C PHE A 110 -8.17 -3.07 4.97
N VAL A 111 -7.03 -2.54 4.51
CA VAL A 111 -7.00 -1.44 3.53
C VAL A 111 -7.51 -1.91 2.18
N GLN A 112 -7.13 -3.10 1.73
CA GLN A 112 -7.63 -3.70 0.50
C GLN A 112 -9.16 -3.89 0.56
N ARG A 113 -9.67 -4.40 1.67
CA ARG A 113 -11.11 -4.57 1.92
C ARG A 113 -11.83 -3.22 1.90
N TYR A 114 -11.30 -2.23 2.61
CA TYR A 114 -11.85 -0.89 2.66
C TYR A 114 -11.97 -0.27 1.25
N LEU A 115 -10.91 -0.36 0.43
CA LEU A 115 -10.92 0.15 -0.94
C LEU A 115 -11.95 -0.59 -1.82
N ARG A 116 -12.07 -1.91 -1.67
CA ARG A 116 -13.10 -2.70 -2.37
C ARG A 116 -14.51 -2.25 -2.00
N GLU A 117 -14.78 -2.06 -0.71
CA GLU A 117 -16.08 -1.58 -0.21
C GLU A 117 -16.40 -0.18 -0.76
N ARG A 118 -15.41 0.72 -0.87
CA ARG A 118 -15.62 2.03 -1.51
C ARG A 118 -16.08 1.91 -2.96
N VAL A 119 -15.47 1.02 -3.73
CA VAL A 119 -15.84 0.79 -5.14
C VAL A 119 -17.28 0.27 -5.22
N VAL A 120 -17.65 -0.71 -4.40
CA VAL A 120 -19.03 -1.25 -4.37
C VAL A 120 -20.05 -0.14 -4.09
N ARG A 121 -19.79 0.72 -3.10
CA ARG A 121 -20.68 1.84 -2.75
C ARG A 121 -20.90 2.82 -3.89
N LEU A 122 -19.95 2.98 -4.82
CA LEU A 122 -20.15 3.84 -6.00
C LEU A 122 -21.29 3.34 -6.90
N PHE A 123 -21.53 2.02 -6.94
CA PHE A 123 -22.59 1.40 -7.73
C PHE A 123 -23.93 1.32 -7.00
N GLU A 124 -23.93 1.38 -5.66
CA GLU A 124 -25.15 1.40 -4.84
C GLU A 124 -25.84 2.77 -4.82
N ILE A 125 -25.09 3.85 -5.06
CA ILE A 125 -25.63 5.20 -5.18
C ILE A 125 -26.44 5.28 -6.47
N LYS A 126 -27.74 4.99 -6.40
CA LYS A 126 -28.69 5.19 -7.51
C LYS A 126 -28.56 6.63 -8.03
N PRO A 127 -28.51 6.84 -9.36
CA PRO A 127 -28.53 8.19 -9.91
C PRO A 127 -29.82 8.88 -9.44
N LYS A 128 -29.68 10.06 -8.80
CA LYS A 128 -30.81 10.95 -8.53
C LYS A 128 -31.44 11.28 -9.87
N ARG A 129 -32.60 10.68 -10.18
CA ARG A 129 -33.42 11.10 -11.31
C ARG A 129 -33.77 12.57 -11.08
N THR A 130 -33.14 13.46 -11.84
CA THR A 130 -33.57 14.85 -11.95
C THR A 130 -34.98 14.82 -12.51
N ALA A 131 -35.98 15.06 -11.66
CA ALA A 131 -37.35 15.26 -12.11
C ALA A 131 -37.35 16.48 -13.04
N LYS A 132 -37.53 16.22 -14.33
CA LYS A 132 -37.79 17.25 -15.33
C LYS A 132 -39.15 17.86 -14.96
N ASN A 133 -39.14 18.98 -14.24
CA ASN A 133 -40.32 19.81 -14.08
C ASN A 133 -40.65 20.36 -15.47
N THR A 134 -41.58 19.68 -16.13
CA THR A 134 -42.23 20.16 -17.35
C THR A 134 -43.45 20.91 -16.83
N THR A 135 -43.33 22.22 -16.72
CA THR A 135 -44.48 23.12 -16.56
C THR A 135 -44.75 23.71 -17.94
N GLU A 136 -45.88 23.28 -18.51
CA GLU A 136 -46.59 23.96 -19.60
C GLU A 136 -47.21 25.27 -19.10
#